data_AF-A0A3M8P916-F1
#
_entry.id   AF-A0A3M8P916-F1
#
_cell.length_a   1.000
_cell.length_b   1.000
_cell.length_c   1.000
_cell.angle_alpha   90.00
_cell.angle_beta   90.00
_cell.angle_gamma   90.00
#
_symmetry.space_group_name_H-M   'P 1'
#
loop_
_entity.id
_entity.type
_entity.pdbx_description
1 polymer ?
#
loop_
_entity_poly.entity_id
_entity_poly.type
_entity_poly.pdbx_seq_one_letter_code
_entity_poly.pdbx_strand_id
1 'polypeptide(L)' 'MKTLNLIALILLIVGGLNWLLVGLFSFDLVAAIFGGDVGEKSAFSRVIYVIVGLCALYALRFIPFVSNEPNRDRTHT' A
#
# COMPACT_ATOMS: atom_id res chain seq x y z
N MET A 1 16.62 9.94 5.30
CA MET A 1 15.18 9.58 5.23
C MET A 1 14.86 8.42 4.27
N LYS A 2 15.84 7.65 3.77
CA LYS A 2 15.58 6.55 2.81
C LYS A 2 14.75 5.40 3.41
N THR A 3 15.04 5.02 4.65
CA THR A 3 14.35 3.93 5.36
C THR A 3 12.86 4.23 5.55
N LEU A 4 12.50 5.47 5.87
CA LEU A 4 11.12 5.90 6.05
C LEU A 4 10.32 5.82 4.74
N ASN A 5 10.90 6.27 3.62
CA ASN A 5 10.25 6.17 2.31
C ASN A 5 10.01 4.71 1.91
N LEU A 6 10.97 3.83 2.17
CA LEU A 6 10.87 2.40 1.88
C LEU A 6 9.79 1.73 2.75
N ILE A 7 9.76 2.03 4.06
CA ILE A 7 8.74 1.54 4.99
C ILE A 7 7.33 2.01 4.56
N ALA A 8 7.18 3.30 4.23
CA ALA A 8 5.90 3.86 3.77
C ALA A 8 5.42 3.20 2.47
N LEU A 9 6.33 2.93 1.54
CA LEU A 9 6.03 2.26 0.28
C LEU A 9 5.57 0.82 0.48
N ILE A 10 6.26 0.07 1.36
CA ILE A 10 5.84 -1.29 1.73
C ILE A 10 4.45 -1.29 2.37
N LEU A 11 4.22 -0.40 3.35
CA LEU A 11 2.93 -0.26 4.02
C LEU A 11 1.81 0.10 3.04
N LEU A 12 2.07 1.01 2.11
CA LEU A 12 1.13 1.40 1.07
C LEU A 12 0.76 0.22 0.16
N ILE A 13 1.76 -0.56 -0.27
CA ILE A 13 1.55 -1.73 -1.12
C ILE A 13 0.73 -2.79 -0.38
N VAL A 14 1.14 -3.15 0.85
CA VAL A 14 0.46 -4.16 1.66
C VAL A 14 -0.98 -3.75 1.98
N GLY A 15 -1.18 -2.50 2.41
CA GLY A 15 -2.52 -1.97 2.74
C GLY A 15 -3.43 -1.86 1.51
N GLY A 16 -2.89 -1.37 0.39
CA GLY A 16 -3.66 -1.24 -0.85
C GLY A 16 -4.00 -2.59 -1.48
N LEU A 17 -3.10 -3.58 -1.42
CA LEU A 17 -3.41 -4.94 -1.88
C LEU A 17 -4.55 -5.53 -1.03
N ASN A 18 -4.50 -5.40 0.30
CA ASN A 18 -5.58 -5.86 1.18
C ASN A 18 -6.90 -5.19 0.82
N TRP A 19 -6.90 -3.86 0.63
CA TRP A 19 -8.11 -3.14 0.25
C TRP A 19 -8.61 -3.53 -1.15
N LEU A 20 -7.73 -3.85 -2.10
CA LEU A 20 -8.15 -4.40 -3.39
C LEU A 20 -8.91 -5.73 -3.22
N LEU A 21 -8.37 -6.65 -2.41
CA LEU A 21 -8.99 -7.94 -2.12
C LEU A 21 -10.34 -7.77 -1.42
N VAL A 22 -10.43 -6.81 -0.50
CA VAL A 22 -11.69 -6.42 0.17
C VAL A 22 -12.70 -5.86 -0.82
N GLY A 23 -12.28 -5.00 -1.76
CA GLY A 23 -13.18 -4.39 -2.73
C GLY A 23 -13.74 -5.39 -3.74
N LEU A 24 -12.89 -6.32 -4.20
CA LEU A 24 -13.21 -7.24 -5.29
C LEU A 24 -13.86 -8.55 -4.80
N PHE A 25 -13.35 -9.12 -3.71
CA PHE A 25 -13.78 -10.41 -3.19
C PHE A 25 -14.47 -10.32 -1.83
N SER A 26 -14.63 -9.10 -1.26
CA SER A 26 -15.07 -8.91 0.14
C SER A 26 -14.21 -9.67 1.16
N PHE A 27 -12.99 -10.04 0.76
CA PHE A 27 -12.08 -10.85 1.54
C PHE A 27 -11.03 -9.94 2.19
N ASP A 28 -11.04 -9.85 3.52
CA ASP A 28 -10.12 -9.02 4.29
C ASP A 28 -9.03 -9.92 4.91
N LEU A 29 -7.84 -9.89 4.31
CA LEU A 29 -6.71 -10.73 4.72
C LEU A 29 -6.21 -10.34 6.12
N VAL A 30 -6.32 -9.05 6.47
CA VAL A 30 -5.98 -8.55 7.82
C VAL A 30 -6.96 -9.10 8.85
N ALA A 31 -8.27 -9.09 8.55
CA ALA A 31 -9.28 -9.70 9.42
C ALA A 31 -9.06 -11.21 9.60
N ALA A 32 -8.67 -11.91 8.54
CA ALA A 32 -8.38 -13.35 8.58
C ALA A 32 -7.17 -13.70 9.48
N ILE A 33 -6.17 -12.81 9.57
CA ILE A 33 -4.95 -13.02 10.37
C ILE A 33 -5.11 -12.51 11.82
N PHE A 34 -5.82 -11.39 12.01
CA PHE A 34 -5.94 -10.72 13.32
C PHE A 34 -7.30 -10.88 14.01
N GLY A 35 -8.27 -11.56 13.39
CA GLY A 35 -9.56 -11.91 14.01
C GLY A 35 -10.54 -10.75 14.20
N GLY A 36 -10.51 -9.72 13.34
CA GLY A 36 -11.37 -8.55 13.43
C GLY A 36 -12.51 -8.56 12.41
N ASP A 37 -13.74 -8.80 12.84
CA ASP A 37 -14.94 -8.70 12.00
C ASP A 37 -15.14 -7.25 11.52
N VAL A 38 -15.04 -7.06 10.21
CA VAL A 38 -15.38 -5.80 9.54
C VAL A 38 -16.83 -5.90 9.09
N GLY A 39 -17.74 -5.33 9.88
CA GLY A 39 -19.19 -5.35 9.64
C GLY A 39 -19.60 -4.87 8.23
N GLU A 40 -20.87 -5.08 7.88
CA GLU A 40 -21.42 -4.98 6.52
C GLU A 40 -20.85 -3.81 5.69
N LYS A 41 -19.90 -4.12 4.81
CA LYS A 41 -19.31 -3.15 3.89
C LYS A 41 -20.32 -2.81 2.80
N SER A 42 -20.89 -1.62 2.91
CA SER A 42 -21.76 -0.99 1.91
C SER A 42 -21.14 -1.04 0.51
N ALA A 43 -21.96 -1.24 -0.53
CA ALA A 43 -21.48 -1.39 -1.92
C ALA A 43 -20.62 -0.19 -2.40
N PHE A 44 -20.89 1.00 -1.86
CA PHE A 44 -20.10 2.21 -2.13
C PHE A 44 -18.65 2.12 -1.62
N SER A 45 -18.43 1.53 -0.44
CA SER A 45 -17.10 1.35 0.13
C SER A 45 -16.24 0.43 -0.72
N ARG A 46 -16.83 -0.58 -1.38
CA ARG A 46 -16.09 -1.50 -2.27
C ARG A 46 -15.46 -0.78 -3.45
N VAL A 47 -16.18 0.17 -4.05
CA VAL A 47 -15.66 0.99 -5.16
C VAL A 47 -14.43 1.77 -4.70
N ILE A 48 -14.49 2.41 -3.53
CA ILE A 48 -13.35 3.14 -2.96
C ILE A 48 -12.17 2.19 -2.71
N TYR A 49 -12.41 1.02 -2.15
CA TYR A 49 -11.35 0.04 -1.88
C TYR A 49 -10.68 -0.47 -3.17
N VAL A 50 -11.44 -0.68 -4.25
CA VAL A 50 -10.87 -1.02 -5.56
C VAL A 50 -10.02 0.14 -6.11
N ILE A 51 -10.49 1.39 -6.02
CA ILE A 51 -9.73 2.56 -6.47
C ILE A 51 -8.43 2.70 -5.68
N VAL A 52 -8.47 2.57 -4.35
CA VAL A 52 -7.25 2.65 -3.53
C VAL A 52 -6.29 1.49 -3.84
N GLY A 53 -6.82 0.28 -4.03
CA GLY A 53 -6.01 -0.87 -4.43
C GLY A 53 -5.31 -0.68 -5.78
N LEU A 54 -6.01 -0.09 -6.76
CA LEU A 54 -5.42 0.29 -8.05
C LEU A 54 -4.36 1.39 -7.90
N CYS A 55 -4.58 2.38 -7.03
CA CYS A 55 -3.57 3.40 -6.73
C CYS A 55 -2.31 2.79 -6.08
N ALA A 56 -2.45 1.79 -5.21
CA ALA A 56 -1.32 1.08 -4.62
C ALA A 56 -0.55 0.22 -5.65
N LEU A 57 -1.27 -0.42 -6.58
CA LEU A 57 -0.66 -1.09 -7.73
C LEU A 57 0.12 -0.09 -8.60
N TYR A 58 -0.41 1.12 -8.81
CA TYR A 58 0.30 2.18 -9.52
C TYR A 58 1.56 2.64 -8.78
N ALA A 59 1.52 2.68 -7.44
CA ALA A 59 2.67 3.03 -6.61
C ALA A 59 3.85 2.04 -6.73
N LEU A 60 3.62 0.79 -7.15
CA LEU A 60 4.71 -0.15 -7.48
C LEU A 60 5.64 0.40 -8.57
N ARG A 61 5.12 1.20 -9.51
CA ARG A 61 5.94 1.86 -10.54
C ARG A 61 6.87 2.93 -9.96
N PHE A 62 6.58 3.43 -8.75
CA PHE A 62 7.37 4.45 -8.07
C PHE A 62 8.51 3.86 -7.20
N ILE A 63 8.51 2.52 -6.96
CA ILE A 63 9.60 1.79 -6.28
C ILE A 63 11.00 2.17 -6.83
N PRO A 64 11.28 2.02 -8.15
CA PRO A 64 12.61 2.29 -8.69
C PRO A 64 13.01 3.76 -8.60
N PHE A 65 12.07 4.68 -8.42
CA PHE A 65 12.38 6.10 -8.27
C PHE A 65 12.92 6.41 -6.87
N VAL A 66 12.32 5.83 -5.83
CA VAL A 66 12.78 6.00 -4.43
C VAL A 66 14.12 5.29 -4.16
N SER A 67 14.38 4.16 -4.80
CA SER A 67 15.64 3.42 -4.58
C SER A 67 16.86 4.07 -5.23
N ASN A 68 16.67 4.95 -6.22
CA ASN A 68 17.72 5.51 -7.07
C ASN A 68 18.21 6.90 -6.65
N GLU A 69 18.14 7.27 -5.38
CA GLU A 69 18.90 8.44 -4.90
C GLU A 69 20.40 8.09 -4.86
N PRO A 70 21.24 8.66 -5.75
CA PRO A 70 22.68 8.44 -5.70
C PRO A 70 23.15 8.91 -4.33
N ASN A 71 24.01 8.11 -3.70
CA ASN A 71 24.74 8.53 -2.52
C ASN A 71 25.50 9.80 -2.88
N ARG A 72 24.93 10.98 -2.58
CA ARG A 72 25.66 12.24 -2.63
C ARG A 72 26.59 12.20 -1.43
N ASP A 73 27.70 11.49 -1.62
CA ASP A 73 28.81 11.51 -0.70
C ASP A 73 29.11 12.98 -0.43
N ARG A 74 29.09 13.27 0.87
CA ARG A 74 29.47 14.56 1.42
C ARG A 74 30.98 14.71 1.23
N THR A 75 31.42 15.03 0.03
CA THR A 75 32.71 15.69 -0.19
C THR A 75 32.51 17.19 0.05
N HIS A 76 32.34 17.55 1.32
CA HIS A 76 32.67 18.89 1.78
C HIS A 76 34.01 18.77 2.51
N THR A 77 35.07 18.96 1.73
CA THR A 77 36.38 19.47 2.18
C THR A 77 36.24 20.82 2.86
#